data_AF-A0A2E7ZSK1-F1
#
_entry.id   AF-A0A2E7ZSK1-F1
#
_cell.length_a   1.000
_cell.length_b   1.000
_cell.length_c   1.000
_cell.angle_alpha   90.00
_cell.angle_beta   90.00
_cell.angle_gamma   90.00
#
_symmetry.space_group_name_H-M   'P 1'
#
loop_
_entity.id
_entity.type
_entity.pdbx_description
1 polymer ?
#
loop_
_entity_poly.entity_id
_entity_poly.type
_entity_poly.pdbx_seq_one_letter_code
_entity_poly.pdbx_strand_id
1 'polypeptide(L)'
;MLDHLKSVAAQKVGKVLASDATLKVVGDPRVQKVMMRAINLRADAREVVEKQVKEVAAALDLVTREDVASLKRTIRDLEDTVEELRDELSETQEQAEQANQRAKAAETKSTPRKSKSKSTRADTATKSSRSKKSSAK
;
A
#
# COMPACT_ATOMS: atom_id res chain seq x y z
N MET A 1 4.21 48.87 11.86
CA MET A 1 2.98 49.19 12.63
C MET A 1 2.18 47.95 13.05
N LEU A 2 2.05 46.93 12.18
CA LEU A 2 1.32 45.69 12.49
C LEU A 2 1.90 44.89 13.68
N ASP A 3 3.21 44.90 13.87
CA ASP A 3 3.88 44.16 14.96
C ASP A 3 3.66 44.78 16.35
N HIS A 4 3.39 46.09 16.41
CA HIS A 4 3.02 46.76 17.65
C HIS A 4 1.59 46.40 18.07
N LEU A 5 0.67 46.19 17.11
CA LEU A 5 -0.68 45.73 17.40
C LEU A 5 -0.67 44.27 17.90
N LYS A 6 0.13 43.41 17.26
CA LYS A 6 0.31 42.01 17.68
C LYS A 6 0.92 41.90 19.07
N SER A 7 1.95 42.70 19.37
CA SER A 7 2.59 42.69 20.70
C SER A 7 1.69 43.26 21.80
N VAL A 8 0.93 44.32 21.53
CA VAL A 8 -0.06 44.85 22.50
C VAL A 8 -1.19 43.85 22.73
N ALA A 9 -1.65 43.16 21.69
CA ALA A 9 -2.62 42.08 21.81
C ALA A 9 -2.05 40.91 22.63
N ALA A 10 -0.84 40.46 22.33
CA ALA A 10 -0.16 39.38 23.06
C ALA A 10 0.09 39.76 24.53
N GLN A 11 0.47 41.00 24.81
CA GLN A 11 0.70 41.49 26.18
C GLN A 11 -0.60 41.56 26.99
N LYS A 12 -1.71 41.99 26.37
CA LYS A 12 -3.03 42.00 27.03
C LYS A 12 -3.54 40.58 27.26
N VAL A 13 -3.40 39.69 26.28
CA VAL A 13 -3.75 38.28 26.42
C VAL A 13 -2.92 37.61 27.52
N GLY A 14 -1.61 37.86 27.55
CA GLY A 14 -0.71 37.34 28.60
C GLY A 14 -1.10 37.82 29.99
N LYS A 15 -1.47 39.10 30.15
CA LYS A 15 -1.94 39.65 31.43
C LYS A 15 -3.29 39.10 31.87
N VAL A 16 -4.21 38.84 30.95
CA VAL A 16 -5.52 38.25 31.27
C VAL A 16 -5.34 36.79 31.68
N LEU A 17 -4.58 36.00 30.92
CA LEU A 17 -4.32 34.60 31.23
C LEU A 17 -3.52 34.42 32.53
N ALA A 18 -2.59 35.34 32.83
CA ALA A 18 -1.82 35.34 34.07
C ALA A 18 -2.55 36.00 35.26
N SER A 19 -3.78 36.49 35.06
CA SER A 19 -4.53 37.10 36.16
C SER A 19 -5.04 36.03 37.12
N ASP A 20 -4.92 36.29 38.42
CA ASP A 20 -5.37 35.38 39.49
C ASP A 20 -6.88 35.10 39.40
N ALA A 21 -7.66 36.06 38.88
CA ALA A 21 -9.08 35.87 38.60
C ALA A 21 -9.34 34.84 37.48
N THR A 22 -8.57 34.86 36.39
CA THR A 22 -8.71 33.87 35.31
C THR A 22 -8.24 32.48 35.75
N LEU A 23 -7.17 32.39 36.55
CA LEU A 23 -6.73 31.13 37.13
C LEU A 23 -7.79 30.52 38.05
N LYS A 24 -8.49 31.34 38.86
CA LYS A 24 -9.61 30.90 39.70
C LYS A 24 -10.82 30.42 38.89
N VAL A 25 -11.15 31.11 37.79
CA VAL A 25 -12.27 30.73 36.91
C VAL A 25 -11.96 29.45 36.13
N VAL A 26 -10.75 29.29 35.61
CA VAL A 26 -10.31 28.07 34.90
C VAL A 26 -10.16 26.89 35.88
N GLY A 27 -9.78 27.17 37.12
CA GLY A 27 -9.72 26.18 38.20
C GLY A 27 -11.08 25.76 38.73
N ASP A 28 -12.17 26.47 38.39
CA ASP A 28 -13.51 26.13 38.86
C ASP A 28 -13.99 24.82 38.19
N PRO A 29 -14.37 23.80 38.97
CA PRO A 29 -14.90 22.54 38.46
C PRO A 29 -16.10 22.70 37.51
N ARG A 30 -16.89 23.77 37.66
CA ARG A 30 -18.06 24.05 36.81
C ARG A 30 -17.65 24.52 35.42
N VAL A 31 -16.65 25.40 35.34
CA VAL A 31 -16.11 25.91 34.08
C VAL A 31 -15.40 24.79 33.34
N GLN A 32 -14.62 23.96 34.02
CA GLN A 32 -13.98 22.80 33.42
C GLN A 32 -15.00 21.81 32.85
N LYS A 33 -16.09 21.53 33.55
CA LYS A 33 -17.18 20.66 33.04
C LYS A 33 -17.85 21.24 31.81
N VAL A 34 -18.13 22.55 31.79
CA VAL A 34 -18.70 23.22 30.62
C VAL A 34 -17.72 23.19 29.45
N MET A 35 -16.44 23.44 29.71
CA MET A 35 -15.38 23.38 28.69
C MET A 35 -15.26 21.96 28.11
N MET A 36 -15.20 20.93 28.96
CA MET A 36 -15.15 19.54 28.51
C MET A 36 -16.39 19.15 27.72
N ARG A 37 -17.59 19.54 28.19
CA ARG A 37 -18.83 19.34 27.43
C ARG A 37 -18.81 20.07 26.10
N ALA A 38 -18.28 21.29 26.04
CA ALA A 38 -18.16 22.06 24.82
C ALA A 38 -17.15 21.43 23.84
N ILE A 39 -16.04 20.90 24.33
CA ILE A 39 -15.05 20.17 23.51
C ILE A 39 -15.69 18.92 22.92
N ASN A 40 -16.37 18.12 23.76
CA ASN A 40 -17.03 16.90 23.32
C ASN A 40 -18.17 17.21 22.33
N LEU A 41 -19.01 18.18 22.65
CA LEU A 41 -20.12 18.60 21.78
C LEU A 41 -19.61 19.21 20.47
N ARG A 42 -18.45 19.88 20.46
CA ARG A 42 -17.83 20.37 19.22
C ARG A 42 -17.33 19.22 18.35
N ALA A 43 -16.80 18.16 18.94
CA ALA A 43 -16.41 16.96 18.19
C ALA A 43 -17.65 16.31 17.56
N ASP A 44 -18.68 16.07 18.37
CA ASP A 44 -19.94 15.47 17.91
C ASP A 44 -20.64 16.32 16.83
N ALA A 45 -20.70 17.64 17.03
CA ALA A 45 -21.30 18.56 16.07
C ALA A 45 -20.54 18.59 14.74
N ARG A 46 -19.20 18.50 14.79
CA ARG A 46 -18.38 18.44 13.58
C ARG A 46 -18.67 17.19 12.76
N GLU A 47 -18.77 16.03 13.42
CA GLU A 47 -19.10 14.76 12.75
C GLU A 47 -20.50 14.79 12.11
N VAL A 48 -21.49 15.37 12.81
CA VAL A 48 -22.86 15.49 12.27
C VAL A 48 -22.90 16.44 11.07
N VAL A 49 -22.21 17.58 11.15
CA VAL A 49 -22.14 18.53 10.03
C VAL A 49 -21.40 17.93 8.85
N GLU A 50 -20.30 17.22 9.06
CA GLU A 50 -19.54 16.56 7.98
C GLU A 50 -20.40 15.50 7.26
N LYS A 51 -21.19 14.71 7.99
CA LYS A 51 -22.15 13.76 7.40
C LYS A 51 -23.23 14.44 6.57
N GLN A 52 -23.85 15.49 7.11
CA GLN A 52 -24.89 16.23 6.39
C GLN A 52 -24.35 16.92 5.14
N VAL A 53 -23.15 17.50 5.22
CA VAL A 53 -22.47 18.08 4.06
C VAL A 53 -22.20 17.02 3.00
N LYS A 54 -21.78 15.81 3.39
CA LYS A 54 -21.54 14.70 2.47
C LYS A 54 -22.81 14.23 1.77
N GLU A 55 -23.92 14.12 2.51
CA GLU A 55 -25.22 13.73 1.95
C GLU A 55 -25.77 14.78 0.98
N VAL A 56 -25.70 16.07 1.34
CA VAL A 56 -26.14 17.16 0.47
C VAL A 56 -25.23 17.30 -0.74
N ALA A 57 -23.91 17.18 -0.56
CA ALA A 57 -22.96 17.22 -1.66
C ALA A 57 -23.19 16.04 -2.63
N ALA A 58 -23.40 14.83 -2.12
CA ALA A 58 -23.75 13.68 -2.95
C ALA A 58 -25.08 13.88 -3.70
N ALA A 59 -26.10 14.45 -3.06
CA ALA A 59 -27.38 14.75 -3.70
C ALA A 59 -27.29 15.83 -4.79
N LEU A 60 -26.28 16.71 -4.71
CA LEU A 60 -26.03 17.79 -5.66
C LEU A 60 -24.87 17.49 -6.62
N ASP A 61 -24.35 16.26 -6.61
CA ASP A 61 -23.17 15.81 -7.37
C ASP A 61 -21.94 16.72 -7.19
N LEU A 62 -21.78 17.26 -5.98
CA LEU A 62 -20.65 18.09 -5.58
C LEU A 62 -19.58 17.21 -4.93
N VAL A 63 -18.34 17.32 -5.43
CA VAL A 63 -17.18 16.63 -4.85
C VAL A 63 -16.72 17.33 -3.58
N THR A 64 -16.63 16.60 -2.46
CA THR A 64 -16.14 17.15 -1.19
C THR A 64 -14.62 16.99 -1.03
N ARG A 65 -14.04 17.72 -0.06
CA ARG A 65 -12.59 17.63 0.24
C ARG A 65 -12.17 16.25 0.72
N GLU A 66 -13.05 15.56 1.45
CA GLU A 66 -12.79 14.20 1.94
C GLU A 66 -12.71 13.23 0.76
N ASP A 67 -13.61 13.36 -0.22
CA ASP A 67 -13.61 12.52 -1.42
C ASP A 67 -12.32 12.70 -2.23
N VAL A 68 -11.84 13.94 -2.38
CA VAL A 68 -10.55 14.23 -3.03
C VAL A 68 -9.39 13.62 -2.24
N ALA A 69 -9.41 13.71 -0.92
CA ALA A 69 -8.37 13.13 -0.08
C ALA A 69 -8.36 11.59 -0.15
N SER A 70 -9.54 10.97 -0.17
CA SER A 70 -9.74 9.53 -0.33
C SER A 70 -9.20 9.07 -1.68
N LEU A 71 -9.59 9.74 -2.76
CA LEU A 71 -9.13 9.41 -4.12
C LEU A 71 -7.61 9.51 -4.25
N LYS A 72 -7.00 10.54 -3.66
CA LYS A 72 -5.53 10.69 -3.62
C LYS A 72 -4.83 9.56 -2.88
N ARG A 73 -5.44 8.99 -1.84
CA ARG A 73 -4.90 7.83 -1.13
C ARG A 73 -4.96 6.59 -2.01
N THR A 74 -6.13 6.31 -2.59
CA THR A 74 -6.29 5.17 -3.50
C THR A 74 -5.33 5.23 -4.68
N ILE A 75 -5.08 6.42 -5.25
CA ILE A 75 -4.09 6.58 -6.32
C ILE A 75 -2.70 6.17 -5.84
N ARG A 76 -2.27 6.62 -4.66
CA ARG A 76 -0.96 6.23 -4.10
C ARG A 76 -0.88 4.73 -3.84
N ASP A 77 -1.91 4.15 -3.23
CA ASP A 77 -1.94 2.71 -2.95
C ASP A 77 -1.82 1.89 -4.25
N LEU A 78 -2.46 2.37 -5.33
CA LEU A 78 -2.34 1.75 -6.67
C LEU A 78 -0.97 1.98 -7.30
N GLU A 79 -0.38 3.16 -7.15
CA GLU A 79 0.98 3.46 -7.60
C GLU A 79 1.99 2.52 -6.92
N ASP A 80 1.89 2.38 -5.60
CA ASP A 80 2.73 1.49 -4.79
C ASP A 80 2.57 0.02 -5.23
N THR A 81 1.33 -0.44 -5.43
CA THR A 81 1.05 -1.82 -5.88
C THR A 81 1.63 -2.07 -7.29
N VAL A 82 1.56 -1.08 -8.18
CA VAL A 82 2.12 -1.20 -9.53
C VAL A 82 3.64 -1.24 -9.48
N GLU A 83 4.27 -0.49 -8.58
CA GLU A 83 5.71 -0.51 -8.39
C GLU A 83 6.18 -1.86 -7.85
N GLU A 84 5.51 -2.39 -6.81
CA GLU A 84 5.78 -3.72 -6.26
C GLU A 84 5.67 -4.82 -7.32
N LEU A 85 4.60 -4.82 -8.12
CA LEU A 85 4.42 -5.81 -9.20
C LEU A 85 5.47 -5.68 -10.31
N ARG A 86 5.97 -4.48 -10.58
CA ARG A 86 7.05 -4.27 -11.56
C ARG A 86 8.36 -4.83 -11.03
N ASP A 87 8.66 -4.60 -9.76
CA ASP A 87 9.85 -5.11 -9.10
C ASP A 87 9.84 -6.64 -9.10
N GLU A 88 8.73 -7.28 -8.67
CA GLU A 88 8.58 -8.74 -8.70
C GLU A 88 8.77 -9.33 -10.10
N LEU A 89 8.23 -8.68 -11.14
CA LEU A 89 8.40 -9.11 -12.53
C LEU A 89 9.86 -9.00 -12.96
N SER A 90 10.55 -7.92 -12.57
CA SER A 90 11.97 -7.72 -12.90
C SER A 90 12.84 -8.79 -12.24
N GLU A 91 12.61 -9.07 -10.95
CA GLU A 91 13.34 -10.12 -10.22
C GLU A 91 13.09 -11.51 -10.82
N THR A 92 11.84 -11.80 -11.19
CA THR A 92 11.47 -13.07 -11.82
C THR A 92 12.15 -13.23 -13.18
N GLN A 93 12.21 -12.16 -13.98
CA GLN A 93 12.91 -12.16 -15.27
C GLN A 93 14.40 -12.37 -15.10
N GLU A 94 15.04 -11.67 -14.16
CA GLU A 94 16.47 -11.84 -13.87
C GLU A 94 16.79 -13.27 -13.40
N GLN A 95 15.95 -13.86 -12.54
CA GLN A 95 16.09 -15.24 -12.09
C GLN A 95 15.93 -16.23 -13.25
N ALA A 96 14.96 -16.01 -14.13
CA ALA A 96 14.75 -16.84 -15.33
C ALA A 96 15.94 -16.75 -16.29
N GLU A 97 16.50 -15.56 -16.50
CA GLU A 97 17.68 -15.36 -17.32
C GLU A 97 18.92 -16.01 -16.72
N GLN A 98 19.15 -15.87 -15.42
CA GLN A 98 20.26 -16.53 -14.73
C GLN A 98 20.13 -18.06 -14.77
N ALA A 99 18.93 -18.59 -14.59
CA ALA A 99 18.67 -20.04 -14.72
C ALA A 99 18.98 -20.53 -16.15
N ASN A 100 18.57 -19.76 -17.16
CA ASN A 100 18.81 -20.09 -18.57
C ASN A 100 20.30 -19.99 -18.93
N GLN A 101 21.03 -18.99 -18.40
CA GLN A 101 22.48 -18.87 -18.57
C GLN A 101 23.23 -20.02 -17.88
N ARG A 102 22.80 -20.44 -16.68
CA ARG A 102 23.37 -21.61 -15.99
C ARG A 102 23.12 -22.90 -16.77
N ALA A 103 21.94 -23.08 -17.36
CA ALA A 103 21.65 -24.22 -18.22
C ALA A 103 22.56 -24.24 -19.46
N LYS A 104 22.72 -23.10 -20.15
CA LYS A 104 23.62 -22.98 -21.32
C LYS A 104 25.10 -23.23 -20.97
N ALA A 105 25.55 -22.78 -19.81
CA ALA A 105 26.92 -23.02 -19.32
C ALA A 105 27.16 -24.49 -18.92
N ALA A 106 26.11 -25.22 -18.54
CA ALA A 106 26.18 -26.65 -18.27
C ALA A 106 26.25 -27.48 -19.57
N GLU A 107 25.53 -27.08 -20.62
CA GLU A 107 25.56 -27.75 -21.94
C GLU A 107 26.90 -27.58 -22.68
N THR A 108 27.61 -26.45 -22.49
CA THR A 108 28.91 -26.23 -23.14
C THR A 108 30.06 -27.05 -22.53
N LYS A 109 29.88 -27.63 -21.34
CA LYS A 109 30.87 -28.52 -20.71
C LYS A 109 30.71 -30.00 -21.08
N SER A 110 29.67 -30.38 -21.83
CA SER A 110 29.37 -31.77 -22.20
C SER A 110 29.43 -32.00 -23.71
N THR A 111 30.64 -31.98 -24.30
CA THR A 111 31.20 -32.96 -25.28
C THR A 111 32.29 -32.31 -26.19
N PRO A 112 33.44 -32.97 -26.40
CA PRO A 112 33.49 -34.08 -27.37
C PRO A 112 34.30 -35.29 -26.87
N ARG A 113 33.67 -36.47 -26.83
CA ARG A 113 34.38 -37.75 -26.93
C ARG A 113 33.86 -38.49 -28.16
N LYS A 114 34.58 -38.35 -29.28
CA LYS A 114 34.37 -39.15 -30.49
C LYS A 114 35.49 -40.17 -30.64
N SER A 115 35.06 -41.40 -30.91
CA SER A 115 35.75 -42.51 -31.59
C SER A 115 36.77 -43.36 -30.80
N LYS A 116 36.45 -44.66 -30.63
CA LYS A 116 37.12 -45.77 -31.32
C LYS A 116 36.47 -47.13 -31.00
N SER A 117 36.41 -47.98 -32.05
CA SER A 117 36.31 -49.44 -32.02
C SER A 117 34.89 -50.01 -31.76
N LYS A 118 34.37 -51.03 -32.46
CA LYS A 118 34.73 -51.82 -33.65
C LYS A 118 33.54 -52.75 -33.91
N SER A 119 33.27 -52.98 -35.18
CA SER A 119 32.39 -54.01 -35.75
C SER A 119 32.36 -55.33 -34.96
N THR A 120 31.14 -55.85 -34.70
CA THR A 120 30.81 -57.27 -34.86
C THR A 120 29.36 -57.42 -35.36
N ARG A 121 29.18 -58.44 -36.18
CA ARG A 121 28.14 -58.72 -37.15
C ARG A 121 27.27 -59.89 -36.66
N ALA A 122 26.02 -59.97 -37.13
CA ALA A 122 25.06 -61.08 -36.99
C ALA A 122 24.53 -61.31 -35.55
N ASP A 123 23.26 -61.62 -35.27
CA ASP A 123 22.44 -62.67 -35.87
C ASP A 123 20.91 -62.50 -35.62
N THR A 124 20.12 -62.97 -36.58
CA THR A 124 18.77 -63.59 -36.54
C THR A 124 17.67 -63.15 -35.56
N ALA A 125 16.56 -62.69 -36.16
CA ALA A 125 15.18 -63.24 -36.10
C ALA A 125 14.57 -63.69 -34.76
N THR A 126 13.40 -63.11 -34.41
CA THR A 126 12.07 -63.76 -34.12
C THR A 126 11.20 -62.78 -33.31
N LYS A 127 10.06 -62.30 -33.84
CA LYS A 127 8.70 -62.87 -33.82
C LYS A 127 7.91 -62.58 -32.52
N SER A 128 6.65 -62.14 -32.69
CA SER A 128 5.54 -62.14 -31.72
C SER A 128 5.63 -61.09 -30.60
N SER A 129 4.60 -60.44 -30.06
CA SER A 129 3.14 -60.56 -30.12
C SER A 129 2.57 -59.37 -29.31
N ARG A 130 1.61 -58.59 -29.82
CA ARG A 130 0.19 -58.60 -29.41
C ARG A 130 -0.10 -58.35 -27.91
N SER A 131 -0.59 -57.15 -27.57
CA SER A 131 -1.66 -56.87 -26.56
C SER A 131 -1.88 -55.35 -26.53
N LYS A 132 -2.94 -54.74 -27.11
CA LYS A 132 -4.34 -54.57 -26.64
C LYS A 132 -4.53 -54.19 -25.16
N LYS A 133 -5.47 -53.24 -24.97
CA LYS A 133 -6.16 -52.76 -23.73
C LYS A 133 -5.34 -51.81 -22.84
N SER A 134 -5.90 -50.77 -22.22
CA SER A 134 -7.28 -50.24 -22.12
C SER A 134 -7.27 -48.85 -21.44
N SER A 135 -8.30 -48.05 -21.72
CA SER A 135 -9.02 -47.08 -20.84
C SER A 135 -8.27 -46.48 -19.63
N ALA A 136 -8.29 -45.16 -19.43
CA ALA A 136 -9.46 -44.55 -18.81
C ALA A 136 -9.70 -43.12 -19.30
N LYS A 137 -10.98 -42.81 -19.42
CA LYS A 137 -11.59 -41.52 -19.68
C LYS A 137 -12.22 -41.06 -18.38
#